data_AF-A0A7G7MH42-F1
#
_entry.id   AF-A0A7G7MH42-F1
#
_cell.length_a   1.000
_cell.length_b   1.000
_cell.length_c   1.000
_cell.angle_alpha   90.00
_cell.angle_beta   90.00
_cell.angle_gamma   90.00
#
_symmetry.space_group_name_H-M   'P 1'
#
loop_
_entity.id
_entity.type
_entity.pdbx_description
1 polymer ?
#
loop_
_entity_poly.entity_id
_entity_poly.type
_entity_poly.pdbx_seq_one_letter_code
_entity_poly.pdbx_strand_id
1 'polypeptide(L)'
;MTNEENADVDRTDTTADAREGTVISAFVGLADTLVDGYDVIDLLDRLAGYSVNLLAADAAGILLGDAQRRLRVVASTNEQSDWMELLQLQADEGPCVDCYRSGAPVSVADLTTAAARWPRFVAALAQRGTYGSVHALPLRLRGEAIGTLNLFHRRPGPLPAADLALGQALADVATIGILAERAISRGEVVNEQLQTALTSRVIIEQAKGVLAERGGLGMDEAFDRLRGYARDHNLRLATVAREIVDAGPVAVDVLAVRGDKTLKSRTARP
;
A
#
# COMPACT_ATOMS: atom_id res chain seq x y z
N MET A 1 41.60 0.04 -27.21
CA MET A 1 41.33 0.38 -25.79
C MET A 1 40.19 1.39 -25.74
N THR A 2 39.03 1.04 -26.32
CA THR A 2 37.90 1.97 -26.55
C THR A 2 36.53 1.26 -26.60
N ASN A 3 36.38 0.04 -26.05
CA ASN A 3 35.14 -0.73 -26.16
C ASN A 3 34.40 -1.01 -24.85
N GLU A 4 34.89 -0.50 -23.71
CA GLU A 4 34.24 -0.70 -22.40
C GLU A 4 33.43 0.53 -21.94
N GLU A 5 33.70 1.73 -22.46
CA GLU A 5 33.06 2.97 -22.01
C GLU A 5 31.69 3.22 -22.68
N ASN A 6 31.42 2.60 -23.84
CA ASN A 6 30.15 2.77 -24.57
C ASN A 6 29.02 1.85 -24.10
N ALA A 7 29.32 0.78 -23.34
CA ALA A 7 28.33 -0.19 -22.88
C ALA A 7 27.63 0.22 -21.58
N ASP A 8 28.26 1.08 -20.79
CA ASP A 8 27.71 1.56 -19.51
C ASP A 8 26.69 2.69 -19.71
N VAL A 9 26.98 3.61 -20.65
CA VAL A 9 26.10 4.74 -21.01
C VAL A 9 24.77 4.27 -21.61
N ASP A 10 24.78 3.28 -22.50
CA ASP A 10 23.59 2.73 -23.17
C ASP A 10 22.66 1.95 -22.20
N ARG A 11 23.24 1.33 -21.16
CA ARG A 11 22.48 0.64 -20.09
C ARG A 11 21.83 1.62 -19.11
N THR A 12 22.48 2.73 -18.79
CA THR A 12 21.91 3.75 -17.90
C THR A 12 20.73 4.50 -18.54
N ASP A 13 20.80 4.81 -19.83
CA ASP A 13 19.68 5.45 -20.56
C ASP A 13 18.47 4.52 -20.69
N THR A 14 18.70 3.26 -21.07
CA THR A 14 17.61 2.27 -21.20
C THR A 14 16.90 1.99 -19.87
N THR A 15 17.61 2.03 -18.75
CA THR A 15 17.02 1.81 -17.42
C THR A 15 16.29 3.03 -16.88
N ALA A 16 16.77 4.24 -17.20
CA ALA A 16 16.08 5.49 -16.88
C ALA A 16 14.77 5.62 -17.66
N ASP A 17 14.77 5.35 -18.97
CA ASP A 17 13.58 5.35 -19.83
C ASP A 17 12.55 4.30 -19.38
N ALA A 18 13.02 3.10 -19.00
CA ALA A 18 12.16 2.06 -18.45
C ALA A 18 11.52 2.47 -17.11
N ARG A 19 12.28 3.17 -16.26
CA ARG A 19 11.78 3.68 -14.98
C ARG A 19 10.76 4.79 -15.19
N GLU A 20 11.02 5.73 -16.11
CA GLU A 20 10.10 6.79 -16.48
C GLU A 20 8.78 6.22 -17.03
N GLY A 21 8.84 5.26 -17.94
CA GLY A 21 7.66 4.58 -18.46
C GLY A 21 6.86 3.83 -17.38
N THR A 22 7.52 3.30 -16.35
CA THR A 22 6.87 2.66 -15.21
C THR A 22 6.17 3.68 -14.31
N VAL A 23 6.80 4.84 -14.07
CA VAL A 23 6.18 5.95 -13.32
C VAL A 23 4.94 6.44 -14.06
N ILE A 24 5.03 6.69 -15.36
CA ILE A 24 3.88 7.13 -16.18
C ILE A 24 2.74 6.10 -16.09
N SER A 25 3.05 4.82 -16.28
CA SER A 25 2.05 3.74 -16.19
C SER A 25 1.38 3.67 -14.82
N ALA A 26 2.12 3.92 -13.74
CA ALA A 26 1.57 3.94 -12.39
C ALA A 26 0.61 5.12 -12.19
N PHE A 27 1.00 6.33 -12.61
CA PHE A 27 0.13 7.51 -12.51
C PHE A 27 -1.11 7.40 -13.38
N VAL A 28 -1.00 6.86 -14.60
CA VAL A 28 -2.15 6.56 -15.46
C VAL A 28 -3.06 5.52 -14.80
N GLY A 29 -2.49 4.41 -14.30
CA GLY A 29 -3.27 3.37 -13.64
C GLY A 29 -3.96 3.84 -12.35
N LEU A 30 -3.37 4.80 -11.63
CA LEU A 30 -4.02 5.47 -10.49
C LEU A 30 -5.12 6.43 -10.97
N ALA A 31 -4.88 7.21 -12.02
CA ALA A 31 -5.89 8.11 -12.59
C ALA A 31 -7.11 7.33 -13.13
N ASP A 32 -6.92 6.15 -13.70
CA ASP A 32 -8.01 5.29 -14.19
C ASP A 32 -8.93 4.84 -13.04
N THR A 33 -8.41 4.66 -11.82
CA THR A 33 -9.27 4.36 -10.65
C THR A 33 -10.14 5.54 -10.23
N LEU A 34 -9.85 6.75 -10.71
CA LEU A 34 -10.61 7.97 -10.47
C LEU A 34 -11.77 8.15 -11.46
N VAL A 35 -11.87 7.31 -12.49
CA VAL A 35 -12.93 7.32 -13.51
C VAL A 35 -14.01 6.28 -13.13
N ASP A 36 -15.25 6.48 -13.61
CA ASP A 36 -16.49 5.72 -13.35
C ASP A 36 -16.42 4.55 -12.34
N GLY A 37 -17.06 4.72 -11.18
CA GLY A 37 -17.15 3.68 -10.15
C GLY A 37 -16.16 3.82 -8.99
N TYR A 38 -15.54 5.00 -8.83
CA TYR A 38 -14.53 5.34 -7.81
C TYR A 38 -14.66 4.55 -6.49
N ASP A 39 -13.57 3.84 -6.16
CA ASP A 39 -13.36 3.09 -4.93
C ASP A 39 -12.00 3.47 -4.32
N VAL A 40 -12.03 4.17 -3.18
CA VAL A 40 -10.83 4.59 -2.47
C VAL A 40 -9.97 3.41 -2.04
N ILE A 41 -10.56 2.25 -1.76
CA ILE A 41 -9.81 1.08 -1.31
C ILE A 41 -9.02 0.47 -2.48
N ASP A 42 -9.61 0.35 -3.67
CA ASP A 42 -8.86 -0.10 -4.86
C ASP A 42 -7.73 0.87 -5.19
N LEU A 43 -7.99 2.19 -5.12
CA LEU A 43 -6.95 3.19 -5.31
C LEU A 43 -5.79 3.00 -4.32
N LEU A 44 -6.07 2.94 -3.01
CA LEU A 44 -5.04 2.84 -1.97
C LEU A 44 -4.26 1.52 -2.05
N ASP A 45 -4.94 0.43 -2.40
CA ASP A 45 -4.30 -0.87 -2.61
C ASP A 45 -3.34 -0.85 -3.81
N ARG A 46 -3.79 -0.33 -4.96
CA ARG A 46 -2.93 -0.16 -6.13
C ARG A 46 -1.76 0.77 -5.86
N LEU A 47 -1.99 1.85 -5.11
CA LEU A 47 -0.94 2.78 -4.74
C LEU A 47 0.14 2.12 -3.87
N ALA A 48 -0.26 1.29 -2.91
CA ALA A 48 0.69 0.48 -2.15
C ALA A 48 1.47 -0.48 -3.07
N GLY A 49 0.79 -1.13 -4.02
CA GLY A 49 1.41 -2.00 -5.02
C GLY A 49 2.39 -1.28 -5.96
N TYR A 50 2.04 -0.10 -6.47
CA TYR A 50 2.93 0.72 -7.29
C TYR A 50 4.12 1.24 -6.48
N SER A 51 3.91 1.60 -5.21
CA SER A 51 4.98 2.03 -4.31
C SER A 51 6.06 0.96 -4.14
N VAL A 52 5.65 -0.31 -4.02
CA VAL A 52 6.59 -1.45 -3.99
C VAL A 52 7.46 -1.50 -5.24
N ASN A 53 6.85 -1.43 -6.42
CA ASN A 53 7.58 -1.56 -7.68
C ASN A 53 8.47 -0.35 -7.99
N LEU A 54 7.96 0.87 -7.78
CA LEU A 54 8.65 2.12 -8.14
C LEU A 54 9.81 2.48 -7.20
N LEU A 55 9.72 2.04 -5.94
CA LEU A 55 10.66 2.39 -4.86
C LEU A 55 11.49 1.16 -4.42
N ALA A 56 11.40 0.07 -5.19
CA ALA A 56 12.08 -1.20 -4.93
C ALA A 56 11.90 -1.68 -3.48
N ALA A 57 10.72 -1.43 -2.89
CA ALA A 57 10.38 -1.90 -1.55
C ALA A 57 9.96 -3.38 -1.60
N ASP A 58 10.16 -4.11 -0.52
CA ASP A 58 9.69 -5.50 -0.41
C ASP A 58 8.21 -5.56 -0.01
N ALA A 59 7.70 -4.51 0.63
CA ALA A 59 6.30 -4.34 0.95
C ALA A 59 5.96 -2.86 1.20
N ALA A 60 4.66 -2.53 1.16
CA ALA A 60 4.15 -1.23 1.54
C ALA A 60 2.85 -1.35 2.35
N GLY A 61 2.61 -0.37 3.22
CA GLY A 61 1.40 -0.21 4.01
C GLY A 61 0.90 1.23 3.96
N ILE A 62 -0.42 1.42 4.01
CA ILE A 62 -1.04 2.73 4.17
C ILE A 62 -1.90 2.71 5.43
N LEU A 63 -1.71 3.72 6.28
CA LEU A 63 -2.48 3.94 7.48
C LEU A 63 -3.18 5.28 7.41
N LEU A 64 -4.39 5.32 7.95
CA LEU A 64 -5.18 6.53 8.09
C LEU A 64 -5.56 6.73 9.56
N GLY A 65 -5.55 7.98 10.00
CA GLY A 65 -6.10 8.36 11.30
C GLY A 65 -7.61 8.28 11.26
N ASP A 66 -8.24 7.73 12.30
CA ASP A 66 -9.68 7.80 12.47
C ASP A 66 -10.12 9.15 13.05
N ALA A 67 -11.42 9.29 13.33
CA ALA A 67 -11.99 10.51 13.91
C ALA A 67 -11.42 10.88 15.29
N GLN A 68 -10.80 9.91 15.97
CA GLN A 68 -10.13 10.06 17.27
C GLN A 68 -8.61 10.17 17.11
N ARG A 69 -8.12 10.42 15.88
CA ARG A 69 -6.70 10.50 15.51
C ARG A 69 -5.90 9.22 15.82
N ARG A 70 -6.56 8.06 15.84
CA ARG A 70 -5.88 6.78 15.96
C ARG A 70 -5.60 6.22 14.59
N LEU A 71 -4.34 5.91 14.32
CA LEU A 71 -3.95 5.26 13.08
C LEU A 71 -4.54 3.85 12.97
N ARG A 72 -4.91 3.50 11.75
CA ARG A 72 -5.46 2.20 11.38
C ARG A 72 -4.97 1.84 9.99
N VAL A 73 -4.71 0.55 9.77
CA VAL A 73 -4.28 0.04 8.47
C VAL A 73 -5.46 0.04 7.50
N VAL A 74 -5.27 0.63 6.33
CA VAL A 74 -6.27 0.66 5.25
C VAL A 74 -5.84 -0.13 4.03
N ALA A 75 -4.54 -0.16 3.71
CA ALA A 75 -3.98 -0.97 2.63
C ALA A 75 -2.66 -1.60 3.08
N SER A 76 -2.38 -2.81 2.59
CA SER A 76 -1.12 -3.52 2.82
C SER A 76 -0.86 -4.48 1.68
N THR A 77 0.38 -4.55 1.20
CA THR A 77 0.72 -5.37 0.03
C THR A 77 0.83 -6.86 0.33
N ASN A 78 0.97 -7.24 1.60
CA ASN A 78 0.98 -8.62 2.09
C ASN A 78 0.73 -8.68 3.59
N GLU A 79 0.42 -9.87 4.10
CA GLU A 79 0.18 -10.10 5.55
C GLU A 79 1.34 -9.65 6.44
N GLN A 80 2.57 -9.76 5.95
CA GLN A 80 3.77 -9.41 6.71
C GLN A 80 3.87 -7.90 6.95
N SER A 81 3.54 -7.08 5.95
CA SER A 81 3.43 -5.63 6.09
C SER A 81 2.25 -5.22 6.98
N ASP A 82 1.10 -5.89 6.87
CA ASP A 82 -0.04 -5.63 7.76
C ASP A 82 0.34 -5.87 9.24
N TRP A 83 1.00 -7.00 9.52
CA TRP A 83 1.51 -7.31 10.86
C TRP A 83 2.54 -6.28 11.35
N MET A 84 3.44 -5.84 10.47
CA MET A 84 4.46 -4.84 10.77
C MET A 84 3.86 -3.49 11.18
N GLU A 85 2.75 -3.09 10.55
CA GLU A 85 2.00 -1.91 10.94
C GLU A 85 1.30 -2.09 12.28
N LEU A 86 0.66 -3.24 12.48
CA LEU A 86 0.02 -3.56 13.75
C LEU A 86 0.99 -3.52 14.93
N LEU A 87 2.24 -3.96 14.75
CA LEU A 87 3.27 -3.84 15.78
C LEU A 87 3.55 -2.39 16.18
N GLN A 88 3.71 -1.50 15.20
CA GLN A 88 3.94 -0.07 15.47
C GLN A 88 2.77 0.54 16.23
N LEU A 89 1.53 0.21 15.83
CA LEU A 89 0.31 0.68 16.49
C LEU A 89 0.15 0.14 17.92
N GLN A 90 0.48 -1.14 18.16
CA GLN A 90 0.40 -1.75 19.48
C GLN A 90 1.48 -1.22 20.43
N ALA A 91 2.66 -0.93 19.90
CA ALA A 91 3.74 -0.31 20.65
C ALA A 91 3.47 1.19 20.93
N ASP A 92 2.64 1.84 20.10
CA ASP A 92 2.50 3.29 20.00
C ASP A 92 3.86 3.99 19.75
N GLU A 93 4.73 3.27 19.05
CA GLU A 93 6.11 3.62 18.74
C GLU A 93 6.43 3.12 17.33
N GLY A 94 7.30 3.84 16.63
CA GLY A 94 7.83 3.43 15.34
C GLY A 94 7.79 4.54 14.30
N PRO A 95 8.42 4.30 13.13
CA PRO A 95 8.47 5.28 12.05
C PRO A 95 7.11 5.82 11.64
N CYS A 96 6.08 4.98 11.50
CA CYS A 96 4.75 5.44 11.05
C CYS A 96 4.06 6.33 12.09
N VAL A 97 4.20 6.01 13.37
CA VAL A 97 3.62 6.78 14.48
C VAL A 97 4.29 8.15 14.58
N ASP A 98 5.62 8.20 14.54
CA ASP A 98 6.37 9.46 14.57
C ASP A 98 6.12 10.31 13.32
N CYS A 99 6.01 9.67 12.15
CA CYS A 99 5.67 10.34 10.89
C CYS A 99 4.29 11.01 10.96
N TYR A 100 3.28 10.27 11.44
CA TYR A 100 1.93 10.81 11.62
C TYR A 100 1.88 11.97 12.63
N ARG A 101 2.60 11.85 13.76
CA ARG A 101 2.62 12.88 14.81
C ARG A 101 3.34 14.15 14.37
N SER A 102 4.48 14.01 13.70
CA SER A 102 5.30 15.14 13.26
C SER A 102 4.82 15.77 11.96
N GLY A 103 4.08 15.02 11.14
CA GLY A 103 3.77 15.41 9.78
C GLY A 103 4.98 15.46 8.85
N ALA A 104 6.10 14.83 9.23
CA ALA A 104 7.36 14.82 8.47
C ALA A 104 7.78 13.38 8.13
N PRO A 105 8.48 13.16 7.00
CA PRO A 105 9.06 11.86 6.67
C PRO A 105 9.95 11.34 7.80
N VAL A 106 9.78 10.07 8.14
CA VAL A 106 10.65 9.36 9.10
C VAL A 106 11.25 8.17 8.40
N SER A 107 12.56 8.20 8.23
CA SER A 107 13.33 7.20 7.49
C SER A 107 14.36 6.55 8.41
N VAL A 108 14.37 5.22 8.47
CA VAL A 108 15.33 4.44 9.25
C VAL A 108 15.95 3.38 8.37
N ALA A 109 17.23 3.59 8.06
CA ALA A 109 18.02 2.72 7.19
C ALA A 109 18.41 1.39 7.85
N ASP A 110 18.42 1.32 9.18
CA ASP A 110 18.73 0.09 9.91
C ASP A 110 17.90 0.04 11.20
N LEU A 111 16.89 -0.82 11.21
CA LEU A 111 15.99 -1.01 12.35
C LEU A 111 16.71 -1.55 13.59
N THR A 112 17.85 -2.20 13.46
CA THR A 112 18.63 -2.70 14.61
C THR A 112 19.20 -1.56 15.45
N THR A 113 19.39 -0.39 14.84
CA THR A 113 19.91 0.82 15.52
C THR A 113 18.82 1.65 16.18
N ALA A 114 17.54 1.31 15.98
CA ALA A 114 16.42 2.15 16.37
C ALA A 114 15.93 1.93 17.82
N ALA A 115 16.52 1.00 18.57
CA ALA A 115 16.07 0.61 19.91
C ALA A 115 16.08 1.78 20.91
N ALA A 116 17.01 2.72 20.77
CA ALA A 116 17.06 3.90 21.64
C ALA A 116 15.86 4.84 21.44
N ARG A 117 15.29 4.87 20.22
CA ARG A 117 14.15 5.74 19.87
C ARG A 117 12.81 5.02 20.07
N TRP A 118 12.73 3.74 19.74
CA TRP A 118 11.50 2.94 19.80
C TRP A 118 11.74 1.56 20.43
N PRO A 119 12.00 1.52 21.75
CA PRO A 119 12.41 0.29 22.43
C PRO A 119 11.35 -0.81 22.38
N ARG A 120 10.05 -0.49 22.52
CA ARG A 120 8.98 -1.49 22.53
C ARG A 120 8.77 -2.07 21.14
N PHE A 121 8.78 -1.20 20.12
CA PHE A 121 8.67 -1.62 18.73
C PHE A 121 9.83 -2.53 18.32
N VAL A 122 11.09 -2.13 18.56
CA VAL A 122 12.25 -2.95 18.20
C VAL A 122 12.30 -4.27 18.97
N ALA A 123 11.91 -4.28 20.24
CA ALA A 123 11.80 -5.52 21.01
C ALA A 123 10.73 -6.48 20.44
N ALA A 124 9.61 -5.95 19.94
CA ALA A 124 8.59 -6.76 19.28
C ALA A 124 9.06 -7.28 17.91
N LEU A 125 9.84 -6.48 17.17
CA LEU A 125 10.45 -6.90 15.91
C LEU A 125 11.43 -8.06 16.10
N ALA A 126 12.27 -8.06 17.14
CA ALA A 126 13.28 -9.09 17.35
C ALA A 126 12.71 -10.51 17.43
N GLN A 127 11.42 -10.68 17.72
CA GLN A 127 10.78 -11.98 17.86
C GLN A 127 10.42 -12.64 16.52
N ARG A 128 10.21 -11.85 15.44
CA ARG A 128 9.70 -12.32 14.13
C ARG A 128 10.16 -11.50 12.91
N GLY A 129 11.03 -10.52 13.15
CA GLY A 129 11.32 -9.43 12.22
C GLY A 129 12.05 -9.89 10.97
N THR A 130 11.61 -9.36 9.83
CA THR A 130 12.10 -9.74 8.50
C THR A 130 12.43 -8.53 7.63
N TYR A 131 12.17 -7.31 8.12
CA TYR A 131 12.53 -6.05 7.47
C TYR A 131 13.75 -5.43 8.17
N GLY A 132 14.69 -4.92 7.36
CA GLY A 132 15.92 -4.27 7.82
C GLY A 132 15.81 -2.76 7.87
N SER A 133 14.92 -2.16 7.07
CA SER A 133 14.69 -0.70 7.03
C SER A 133 13.21 -0.37 6.82
N VAL A 134 12.83 0.84 7.24
CA VAL A 134 11.48 1.40 7.10
C VAL A 134 11.55 2.87 6.75
N HIS A 135 10.70 3.28 5.80
CA HIS A 135 10.55 4.66 5.37
C HIS A 135 9.08 5.06 5.40
N ALA A 136 8.72 5.91 6.35
CA ALA A 136 7.37 6.42 6.56
C ALA A 136 7.24 7.83 5.94
N LEU A 137 6.20 8.01 5.13
CA LEU A 137 5.92 9.23 4.38
C LEU A 137 4.52 9.73 4.73
N PRO A 138 4.35 11.00 5.14
CA PRO A 138 3.07 11.50 5.61
C PRO A 138 2.11 11.74 4.44
N LEU A 139 0.85 11.29 4.61
CA LEU A 139 -0.27 11.75 3.80
C LEU A 139 -0.75 13.08 4.38
N ARG A 140 -0.56 14.19 3.67
CA ARG A 140 -0.72 15.55 4.23
C ARG A 140 -1.92 16.29 3.66
N LEU A 141 -2.86 16.67 4.51
CA LEU A 141 -3.94 17.59 4.19
C LEU A 141 -3.68 18.94 4.87
N ARG A 142 -3.52 20.00 4.08
CA ARG A 142 -3.32 21.37 4.59
C ARG A 142 -2.18 21.50 5.61
N GLY A 143 -1.11 20.72 5.42
CA GLY A 143 0.06 20.68 6.29
C GLY A 143 -0.06 19.73 7.49
N GLU A 144 -1.23 19.15 7.75
CA GLU A 144 -1.42 18.14 8.80
C GLU A 144 -1.39 16.72 8.23
N ALA A 145 -0.77 15.78 8.92
CA ALA A 145 -0.83 14.38 8.52
C ALA A 145 -2.20 13.76 8.86
N ILE A 146 -2.85 13.20 7.84
CA ILE A 146 -4.07 12.39 7.98
C ILE A 146 -3.77 10.89 7.99
N GLY A 147 -2.53 10.51 7.66
CA GLY A 147 -2.10 9.13 7.56
C GLY A 147 -0.63 9.00 7.15
N THR A 148 -0.20 7.78 6.85
CA THR A 148 1.17 7.48 6.42
C THR A 148 1.20 6.41 5.34
N LEU A 149 2.08 6.57 4.36
CA LEU A 149 2.56 5.52 3.46
C LEU A 149 3.89 5.02 4.03
N ASN A 150 3.99 3.72 4.30
CA ASN A 150 5.18 3.11 4.84
C ASN A 150 5.75 2.10 3.85
N LEU A 151 7.05 2.18 3.65
CA LEU A 151 7.82 1.32 2.76
C LEU A 151 8.74 0.45 3.60
N PHE A 152 8.73 -0.84 3.33
CA PHE A 152 9.50 -1.84 4.05
C PHE A 152 10.50 -2.49 3.12
N HIS A 153 11.77 -2.54 3.52
CA HIS A 153 12.80 -3.29 2.80
C HIS A 153 13.42 -4.34 3.74
N ARG A 154 13.63 -5.54 3.23
CA ARG A 154 14.24 -6.69 3.95
C ARG A 154 15.69 -6.43 4.29
N ARG A 155 16.39 -5.69 3.43
CA ARG A 155 17.79 -5.32 3.64
C ARG A 155 17.87 -3.94 4.30
N PRO A 156 18.76 -3.76 5.28
CA PRO A 156 19.14 -2.43 5.74
C PRO A 156 19.68 -1.59 4.55
N GLY A 157 19.39 -0.31 4.57
CA GLY A 157 19.82 0.65 3.56
C GLY A 157 19.00 1.94 3.61
N PRO A 158 19.58 3.09 3.24
CA PRO A 158 18.83 4.32 3.11
C PRO A 158 17.94 4.27 1.85
N LEU A 159 16.80 4.95 1.90
CA LEU A 159 16.04 5.26 0.69
C LEU A 159 16.67 6.48 0.01
N PRO A 160 17.05 6.41 -1.28
CA PRO A 160 17.62 7.54 -2.01
C PRO A 160 16.71 8.78 -1.98
N ALA A 161 17.29 9.98 -2.08
CA ALA A 161 16.52 11.22 -2.01
C ALA A 161 15.48 11.35 -3.15
N ALA A 162 15.80 10.89 -4.36
CA ALA A 162 14.86 10.85 -5.48
C ALA A 162 13.68 9.90 -5.20
N ASP A 163 13.95 8.76 -4.57
CA ASP A 163 12.93 7.76 -4.21
C ASP A 163 12.06 8.26 -3.05
N LEU A 164 12.64 8.97 -2.07
CA LEU A 164 11.88 9.67 -1.04
C LEU A 164 10.93 10.72 -1.64
N ALA A 165 11.39 11.48 -2.64
CA ALA A 165 10.56 12.47 -3.33
C ALA A 165 9.43 11.79 -4.12
N LEU A 166 9.73 10.72 -4.85
CA LEU A 166 8.71 9.94 -5.58
C LEU A 166 7.70 9.29 -4.63
N GLY A 167 8.16 8.71 -3.51
CA GLY A 167 7.28 8.18 -2.48
C GLY A 167 6.40 9.25 -1.86
N GLN A 168 6.92 10.46 -1.63
CA GLN A 168 6.09 11.56 -1.13
C GLN A 168 5.03 11.96 -2.17
N ALA A 169 5.38 12.00 -3.46
CA ALA A 169 4.41 12.25 -4.51
C ALA A 169 3.30 11.19 -4.54
N LEU A 170 3.63 9.91 -4.32
CA LEU A 170 2.62 8.84 -4.18
C LEU A 170 1.75 9.05 -2.93
N ALA A 171 2.33 9.42 -1.78
CA ALA A 171 1.56 9.77 -0.59
C ALA A 171 0.62 10.98 -0.82
N ASP A 172 1.05 11.96 -1.62
CA ASP A 172 0.23 13.10 -1.99
C ASP A 172 -0.93 12.69 -2.92
N VAL A 173 -0.69 11.78 -3.87
CA VAL A 173 -1.76 11.18 -4.71
C VAL A 173 -2.76 10.40 -3.86
N ALA A 174 -2.29 9.60 -2.90
CA ALA A 174 -3.17 8.90 -1.96
C ALA A 174 -4.08 9.88 -1.21
N THR A 175 -3.49 10.99 -0.75
CA THR A 175 -4.22 12.06 -0.08
C THR A 175 -5.29 12.66 -1.00
N ILE A 176 -4.94 12.99 -2.24
CA ILE A 176 -5.89 13.57 -3.23
C ILE A 176 -7.02 12.59 -3.51
N GLY A 177 -6.73 11.30 -3.67
CA GLY A 177 -7.75 10.28 -3.89
C GLY A 177 -8.73 10.17 -2.74
N ILE A 178 -8.24 10.03 -1.51
CA ILE A 178 -9.09 10.01 -0.31
C ILE A 178 -10.01 11.25 -0.27
N LEU A 179 -9.51 12.41 -0.66
CA LEU A 179 -10.31 13.64 -0.75
C LEU A 179 -11.26 13.65 -1.95
N ALA A 180 -10.94 13.02 -3.08
CA ALA A 180 -11.77 13.00 -4.28
C ALA A 180 -13.05 12.18 -4.07
N GLU A 181 -13.01 11.13 -3.25
CA GLU A 181 -14.19 10.39 -2.80
C GLU A 181 -15.31 11.32 -2.31
N ARG A 182 -14.91 12.38 -1.61
CA ARG A 182 -15.78 13.41 -1.03
C ARG A 182 -16.58 14.20 -2.06
N ALA A 183 -15.94 14.56 -3.17
CA ALA A 183 -16.56 15.39 -4.21
C ALA A 183 -17.68 14.61 -4.92
N ILE A 184 -17.48 13.30 -5.07
CA ILE A 184 -18.40 12.39 -5.72
C ILE A 184 -19.52 11.93 -4.76
N SER A 185 -19.20 11.70 -3.48
CA SER A 185 -20.15 11.18 -2.47
C SER A 185 -21.05 12.24 -1.79
N ARG A 186 -21.02 13.51 -2.21
CA ARG A 186 -21.83 14.64 -1.68
C ARG A 186 -21.75 14.83 -0.15
N GLY A 187 -20.80 15.65 0.29
CA GLY A 187 -21.06 16.57 1.42
C GLY A 187 -20.79 16.09 2.85
N GLU A 188 -19.78 15.25 3.06
CA GLU A 188 -19.39 14.77 4.39
C GLU A 188 -18.03 15.32 4.89
N VAL A 189 -17.83 15.34 6.21
CA VAL A 189 -16.64 15.85 6.92
C VAL A 189 -15.48 14.87 6.71
N VAL A 190 -14.22 15.34 6.67
CA VAL A 190 -13.02 14.50 6.43
C VAL A 190 -12.97 13.25 7.32
N ASN A 191 -13.46 13.34 8.57
CA ASN A 191 -13.56 12.20 9.48
C ASN A 191 -14.43 11.05 8.95
N GLU A 192 -15.51 11.33 8.21
CA GLU A 192 -16.43 10.30 7.70
C GLU A 192 -15.83 9.48 6.55
N GLN A 193 -14.93 10.05 5.74
CA GLN A 193 -14.15 9.33 4.71
C GLN A 193 -13.18 8.33 5.33
N LEU A 194 -12.43 8.79 6.34
CA LEU A 194 -11.51 7.94 7.07
C LEU A 194 -12.29 6.77 7.68
N GLN A 195 -13.45 7.04 8.28
CA GLN A 195 -14.33 5.98 8.80
C GLN A 195 -14.88 5.06 7.70
N THR A 196 -15.18 5.56 6.50
CA THR A 196 -15.66 4.74 5.37
C THR A 196 -14.59 3.80 4.87
N ALA A 197 -13.36 4.28 4.66
CA ALA A 197 -12.23 3.44 4.27
C ALA A 197 -11.96 2.36 5.34
N LEU A 198 -12.06 2.74 6.62
CA LEU A 198 -11.84 1.82 7.74
C LEU A 198 -12.95 0.77 7.88
N THR A 199 -14.20 1.16 7.71
CA THR A 199 -15.34 0.24 7.75
C THR A 199 -15.28 -0.74 6.56
N SER A 200 -14.89 -0.23 5.39
CA SER A 200 -14.68 -1.04 4.19
C SER A 200 -13.57 -2.07 4.40
N ARG A 201 -12.47 -1.72 5.07
CA ARG A 201 -11.39 -2.67 5.36
C ARG A 201 -11.87 -3.86 6.19
N VAL A 202 -12.73 -3.64 7.19
CA VAL A 202 -13.25 -4.72 8.04
C VAL A 202 -14.02 -5.75 7.23
N ILE A 203 -14.96 -5.31 6.38
CA ILE A 203 -15.78 -6.23 5.59
C ILE A 203 -14.94 -6.96 4.52
N ILE A 204 -13.92 -6.28 3.98
CA ILE A 204 -12.97 -6.88 3.04
C ILE A 204 -12.15 -7.99 3.70
N GLU A 205 -11.63 -7.79 4.91
CA GLU A 205 -10.91 -8.84 5.64
C GLU A 205 -11.80 -10.05 5.95
N GLN A 206 -13.08 -9.82 6.29
CA GLN A 206 -14.04 -10.90 6.48
C GLN A 206 -14.27 -11.68 5.18
N ALA A 207 -14.47 -10.98 4.06
CA ALA A 207 -14.65 -11.61 2.75
C ALA A 207 -13.41 -12.40 2.32
N LYS A 208 -12.19 -11.88 2.55
CA LYS A 208 -10.93 -12.63 2.33
C LYS A 208 -10.94 -13.94 3.09
N GLY A 209 -11.32 -13.93 4.37
CA GLY A 209 -11.42 -15.13 5.20
C GLY A 209 -12.41 -16.16 4.64
N VAL A 210 -13.60 -15.71 4.22
CA VAL A 210 -14.61 -16.58 3.59
C VAL A 210 -14.10 -17.21 2.29
N LEU A 211 -13.44 -16.43 1.43
CA LEU A 211 -12.89 -16.93 0.17
C LEU A 211 -11.70 -17.88 0.39
N ALA A 212 -10.82 -17.58 1.35
CA ALA A 212 -9.69 -18.41 1.70
C ALA A 212 -10.16 -19.79 2.20
N GLU A 213 -11.15 -19.81 3.10
CA GLU A 213 -11.72 -21.05 3.64
C GLU A 213 -12.44 -21.88 2.56
N ARG A 214 -13.34 -21.26 1.78
CA ARG A 214 -14.11 -21.97 0.74
C ARG A 214 -13.27 -22.41 -0.45
N GLY A 215 -12.27 -21.62 -0.81
CA GLY A 215 -11.42 -21.84 -1.98
C GLY A 215 -10.14 -22.62 -1.71
N GLY A 216 -9.79 -22.86 -0.44
CA GLY A 216 -8.49 -23.41 -0.05
C GLY A 216 -7.31 -22.52 -0.48
N LEU A 217 -7.50 -21.20 -0.43
CA LEU A 217 -6.54 -20.19 -0.91
C LEU A 217 -5.79 -19.55 0.27
N GLY A 218 -4.60 -19.03 0.00
CA GLY A 218 -3.97 -18.06 0.92
C GLY A 218 -4.74 -16.73 0.92
N MET A 219 -4.65 -15.97 2.02
CA MET A 219 -5.39 -14.69 2.17
C MET A 219 -5.04 -13.66 1.09
N ASP A 220 -3.76 -13.55 0.71
CA ASP A 220 -3.32 -12.64 -0.36
C ASP A 220 -3.94 -13.05 -1.72
N GLU A 221 -3.99 -14.35 -2.01
CA GLU A 221 -4.60 -14.86 -3.25
C GLU A 221 -6.12 -14.66 -3.26
N ALA A 222 -6.78 -14.89 -2.12
CA ALA A 222 -8.21 -14.62 -1.96
C ALA A 222 -8.53 -13.14 -2.23
N PHE A 223 -7.68 -12.22 -1.74
CA PHE A 223 -7.84 -10.80 -1.98
C PHE A 223 -7.59 -10.41 -3.44
N ASP A 224 -6.55 -10.96 -4.08
CA ASP A 224 -6.27 -10.73 -5.50
C ASP A 224 -7.46 -11.14 -6.38
N ARG A 225 -8.15 -12.24 -6.05
CA ARG A 225 -9.36 -12.69 -6.77
C ARG A 225 -10.56 -11.79 -6.51
N LEU A 226 -10.77 -11.39 -5.25
CA LEU A 226 -11.83 -10.45 -4.87
C LEU A 226 -11.72 -9.13 -5.65
N ARG A 227 -10.50 -8.57 -5.71
CA ARG A 227 -10.20 -7.34 -6.45
C ARG A 227 -10.40 -7.53 -7.95
N GLY A 228 -9.88 -8.63 -8.51
CA GLY A 228 -10.05 -8.95 -9.93
C GLY A 228 -11.53 -9.00 -10.33
N TYR A 229 -12.36 -9.69 -9.53
CA TYR A 229 -13.80 -9.75 -9.76
C TYR A 229 -14.45 -8.37 -9.73
N ALA A 230 -14.20 -7.58 -8.68
CA ALA A 230 -14.77 -6.25 -8.51
C ALA A 230 -14.44 -5.35 -9.71
N ARG A 231 -13.18 -5.36 -10.17
CA ARG A 231 -12.74 -4.59 -11.33
C ARG A 231 -13.40 -5.03 -12.62
N ASP A 232 -13.40 -6.33 -12.90
CA ASP A 232 -13.94 -6.87 -14.16
C ASP A 232 -15.45 -6.63 -14.30
N HIS A 233 -16.14 -6.37 -13.19
CA HIS A 233 -17.57 -6.05 -13.14
C HIS A 233 -17.88 -4.57 -12.85
N ASN A 234 -16.85 -3.71 -12.76
CA ASN A 234 -16.97 -2.30 -12.39
C ASN A 234 -17.76 -2.05 -11.08
N LEU A 235 -17.48 -2.87 -10.07
CA LEU A 235 -18.11 -2.82 -8.76
C LEU A 235 -17.11 -2.31 -7.71
N ARG A 236 -17.64 -1.64 -6.68
CA ARG A 236 -16.85 -1.32 -5.49
C ARG A 236 -16.48 -2.60 -4.75
N LEU A 237 -15.21 -2.70 -4.35
CA LEU A 237 -14.63 -3.80 -3.60
C LEU A 237 -15.40 -4.07 -2.30
N ALA A 238 -15.77 -3.01 -1.58
CA ALA A 238 -16.57 -3.12 -0.37
C ALA A 238 -18.01 -3.65 -0.62
N THR A 239 -18.55 -3.47 -1.83
CA THR A 239 -19.86 -4.03 -2.20
C THR A 239 -19.74 -5.52 -2.46
N VAL A 240 -18.75 -5.94 -3.26
CA VAL A 240 -18.49 -7.38 -3.51
C VAL A 240 -18.17 -8.11 -2.21
N ALA A 241 -17.38 -7.50 -1.31
CA ALA A 241 -17.07 -8.07 0.00
C ALA A 241 -18.33 -8.32 0.85
N ARG A 242 -19.26 -7.35 0.88
CA ARG A 242 -20.56 -7.52 1.58
C ARG A 242 -21.35 -8.70 1.01
N GLU A 243 -21.47 -8.78 -0.31
CA GLU A 243 -22.19 -9.87 -0.97
C GLU A 243 -21.61 -11.25 -0.65
N ILE A 244 -20.29 -11.37 -0.50
CA ILE A 244 -19.64 -12.61 -0.09
C ILE A 244 -19.95 -12.96 1.37
N VAL A 245 -19.83 -11.98 2.27
CA VAL A 245 -20.05 -12.18 3.71
C VAL A 245 -21.50 -12.54 4.00
N ASP A 246 -22.45 -11.92 3.30
CA ASP A 246 -23.88 -12.19 3.40
C ASP A 246 -24.29 -13.52 2.71
N ALA A 247 -23.31 -14.34 2.31
CA ALA A 247 -23.45 -15.65 1.67
C ALA A 247 -24.14 -15.62 0.28
N GLY A 248 -23.95 -14.54 -0.48
CA GLY A 248 -24.45 -14.41 -1.84
C GLY A 248 -23.77 -15.36 -2.85
N PRO A 249 -24.39 -15.58 -4.03
CA PRO A 249 -23.86 -16.45 -5.10
C PRO A 249 -22.50 -16.01 -5.66
N VAL A 250 -22.14 -14.74 -5.44
CA VAL A 250 -20.93 -14.06 -5.94
C VAL A 250 -19.63 -14.72 -5.45
N ALA A 251 -19.64 -15.39 -4.30
CA ALA A 251 -18.45 -16.08 -3.80
C ALA A 251 -17.92 -17.14 -4.77
N VAL A 252 -18.80 -17.85 -5.50
CA VAL A 252 -18.39 -18.86 -6.47
C VAL A 252 -17.73 -18.22 -7.69
N ASP A 253 -18.29 -17.12 -8.17
CA ASP A 253 -17.78 -16.42 -9.35
C ASP A 253 -16.44 -15.73 -9.06
N VAL A 254 -16.29 -15.15 -7.86
CA VAL A 254 -15.02 -14.58 -7.39
C VAL A 254 -13.94 -15.66 -7.31
N LEU A 255 -14.27 -16.86 -6.83
CA LEU A 255 -13.33 -17.97 -6.82
C LEU A 255 -12.93 -18.43 -8.23
N ALA A 256 -13.76 -18.20 -9.25
CA ALA A 256 -13.43 -18.54 -10.63
C ALA A 256 -12.46 -17.55 -11.31
N VAL A 257 -12.28 -16.34 -10.74
CA VAL A 257 -11.34 -15.34 -11.26
C VAL A 257 -9.90 -15.86 -11.15
N ARG A 258 -9.15 -15.77 -12.25
CA ARG A 258 -7.71 -16.02 -12.23
C ARG A 258 -7.02 -14.78 -11.67
N GLY A 259 -6.33 -14.91 -10.54
CA GLY A 259 -5.63 -13.79 -9.89
C GLY A 259 -4.73 -13.02 -10.86
N ASP A 260 -4.78 -11.69 -10.77
CA ASP A 260 -4.07 -10.80 -11.69
C ASP A 260 -2.55 -10.94 -11.48
N LYS A 261 -1.89 -11.71 -12.37
CA LYS A 261 -0.43 -11.93 -12.34
C LYS A 261 0.37 -10.75 -12.92
N THR A 262 -0.28 -9.64 -13.30
CA THR A 262 0.35 -8.59 -14.12
C THR A 262 1.52 -7.83 -13.47
N LEU A 263 1.82 -8.02 -12.18
CA LEU A 263 3.00 -7.42 -11.54
C LEU A 263 4.03 -8.43 -11.01
N LYS A 264 3.81 -9.75 -11.12
CA LYS A 264 4.68 -10.78 -10.50
C LYS A 264 5.58 -11.56 -11.48
N SER A 265 5.57 -11.31 -12.79
CA SER A 265 6.37 -12.14 -13.73
C SER A 265 7.07 -11.39 -14.87
N ARG A 266 8.15 -10.65 -14.56
CA ARG A 266 9.22 -10.38 -15.55
C ARG A 266 10.63 -10.44 -14.94
N THR A 267 10.93 -11.48 -14.16
CA THR A 267 12.33 -11.89 -13.92
C THR A 267 12.42 -13.41 -13.79
N ALA A 268 12.46 -14.09 -14.93
CA ALA A 268 13.11 -15.39 -15.05
C ALA A 268 13.23 -15.75 -16.53
N ARG A 269 14.42 -15.52 -17.11
CA ARG A 269 15.12 -16.59 -17.84
C ARG A 269 16.62 -16.25 -17.96
N PRO A 270 17.47 -17.28 -17.97
CA PRO A 270 18.92 -17.17 -17.81
C PRO A 270 19.60 -16.60 -19.05
#